data_AF-A0A3D0WMW1-F1
#
_entry.id   AF-A0A3D0WMW1-F1
#
_cell.length_a   1.000
_cell.length_b   1.000
_cell.length_c   1.000
_cell.angle_alpha   90.00
_cell.angle_beta   90.00
_cell.angle_gamma   90.00
#
_symmetry.space_group_name_H-M   'P 1'
#
loop_
_entity.id
_entity.type
_entity.pdbx_description
1 polymer ?
#
loop_
_entity_poly.entity_id
_entity_poly.type
_entity_poly.pdbx_seq_one_letter_code
_entity_poly.pdbx_strand_id
1 'polypeptide(L)'
;QRNLGSTSKFPRWAIAYKFNAEKALTRLESVTYQVGRTGAVTPVANLEPVLLSGTTVKRASLYNEDAILALDLHIGDRVYVEKGGEIIPKITGVDKEARFLIGDKVRFVTRCPDCGTPLVRNEDEAVHYCPNNENCPPQIKGRIEHFVTRKAMNITMGPETIGLLYDKGLIRDAADLYALQFEDLVSLERWAETSANNLLASIEKSKAVPYERVLFALGIRFVGETVAQKLALAFHDIDLLAAATVEQLTLVEEIGDRIARSVKDFFENPGCADFVNRLRAHGLQFQLSEEALAARTDKLAGLTVVISGTFE
;
A
#
# COMPACT_ATOMS: atom_id res chain seq x y z
N GLN A 1 14.57 1.70 -31.02
CA GLN A 1 14.53 1.40 -29.56
C GLN A 1 14.91 2.63 -28.74
N ARG A 2 16.13 3.19 -28.89
CA ARG A 2 16.56 4.45 -28.23
C ARG A 2 15.55 5.60 -28.40
N ASN A 3 15.13 5.92 -29.64
CA ASN A 3 14.14 6.98 -29.89
C ASN A 3 12.74 6.72 -29.31
N LEU A 4 12.36 5.45 -29.12
CA LEU A 4 11.06 5.09 -28.56
C LEU A 4 11.10 5.11 -27.03
N GLY A 5 12.27 4.89 -26.42
CA GLY A 5 12.49 4.94 -24.98
C GLY A 5 11.77 3.83 -24.19
N SER A 6 11.63 4.05 -22.90
CA SER A 6 10.94 3.20 -21.93
C SER A 6 10.05 4.04 -21.01
N THR A 7 9.09 3.38 -20.37
CA THR A 7 8.44 3.88 -19.15
C THR A 7 9.26 3.45 -17.94
N SER A 8 8.85 3.83 -16.73
CA SER A 8 9.49 3.39 -15.48
C SER A 8 9.53 1.86 -15.30
N LYS A 9 8.71 1.10 -16.04
CA LYS A 9 8.61 -0.38 -15.91
C LYS A 9 8.75 -1.16 -17.21
N PHE A 10 8.47 -0.58 -18.38
CA PHE A 10 8.37 -1.33 -19.64
C PHE A 10 8.96 -0.56 -20.84
N PRO A 11 9.64 -1.24 -21.79
CA PRO A 11 10.08 -0.61 -23.04
C PRO A 11 8.89 -0.24 -23.93
N ARG A 12 8.96 0.90 -24.62
CA ARG A 12 7.87 1.37 -25.52
C ARG A 12 7.91 0.70 -26.91
N TRP A 13 9.00 0.01 -27.23
CA TRP A 13 9.27 -0.58 -28.54
C TRP A 13 8.98 -2.09 -28.61
N ALA A 14 8.53 -2.70 -27.52
CA ALA A 14 8.19 -4.11 -27.46
C ALA A 14 6.91 -4.32 -26.65
N ILE A 15 6.13 -5.33 -27.04
CA ILE A 15 4.93 -5.76 -26.33
C ILE A 15 4.95 -7.28 -26.20
N ALA A 16 4.54 -7.79 -25.03
CA ALA A 16 4.35 -9.22 -24.84
C ALA A 16 2.97 -9.62 -25.38
N TYR A 17 2.94 -10.33 -26.51
CA TYR A 17 1.70 -10.91 -27.05
C TYR A 17 1.42 -12.24 -26.32
N LYS A 18 0.48 -12.22 -25.38
CA LYS A 18 0.15 -13.35 -24.50
C LYS A 18 -0.89 -14.26 -25.13
N PHE A 19 -0.81 -15.57 -24.84
CA PHE A 19 -1.85 -16.53 -25.19
C PHE A 19 -3.17 -16.20 -24.47
N ASN A 20 -4.27 -16.73 -25.00
CA ASN A 20 -5.56 -16.67 -24.31
C ASN A 20 -5.41 -17.31 -22.93
N ALA A 21 -5.82 -16.58 -21.91
CA ALA A 21 -5.73 -17.07 -20.54
C ALA A 21 -6.63 -18.30 -20.38
N GLU A 22 -6.06 -19.34 -19.76
CA GLU A 22 -6.81 -20.52 -19.39
C GLU A 22 -7.97 -20.12 -18.46
N LYS A 23 -9.12 -20.76 -18.65
CA LYS A 23 -10.31 -20.55 -17.84
C LYS A 23 -10.74 -21.86 -17.20
N ALA A 24 -11.07 -21.79 -15.92
CA ALA A 24 -11.66 -22.92 -15.21
C ALA A 24 -13.05 -22.56 -14.69
N LEU A 25 -13.96 -23.53 -14.69
CA LEU A 25 -15.29 -23.39 -14.11
C LEU A 25 -15.30 -24.05 -12.73
N THR A 26 -15.60 -23.28 -11.69
CA THR A 26 -15.66 -23.78 -10.31
C THR A 26 -16.84 -23.19 -9.54
N ARG A 27 -17.15 -23.71 -8.37
CA ARG A 27 -18.25 -23.24 -7.53
C ARG A 27 -17.81 -22.10 -6.61
N LEU A 28 -18.64 -21.06 -6.51
CA LEU A 28 -18.51 -20.00 -5.51
C LEU A 28 -19.05 -20.48 -4.16
N GLU A 29 -18.20 -20.58 -3.15
CA GLU A 29 -18.60 -21.04 -1.81
C GLU A 29 -19.04 -19.88 -0.91
N SER A 30 -18.27 -18.79 -0.91
CA SER A 30 -18.55 -17.60 -0.10
C SER A 30 -17.82 -16.39 -0.66
N VAL A 31 -18.19 -15.20 -0.20
CA VAL A 31 -17.45 -13.96 -0.46
C VAL A 31 -17.00 -13.37 0.87
N THR A 32 -15.71 -13.13 1.01
CA THR A 32 -15.11 -12.42 2.15
C THR A 32 -14.66 -11.03 1.71
N TYR A 33 -14.60 -10.10 2.66
CA TYR A 33 -14.22 -8.72 2.41
C TYR A 33 -12.93 -8.42 3.15
N GLN A 34 -11.91 -7.99 2.42
CA GLN A 34 -10.60 -7.66 2.99
C GLN A 34 -10.45 -6.16 3.05
N VAL A 35 -10.12 -5.65 4.23
CA VAL A 35 -9.82 -4.23 4.43
C VAL A 35 -8.32 -4.04 4.21
N GLY A 36 -7.96 -3.22 3.23
CA GLY A 36 -6.59 -2.85 2.95
C GLY A 36 -6.08 -1.77 3.90
N ARG A 37 -4.77 -1.53 3.86
CA ARG A 37 -4.07 -0.48 4.62
C ARG A 37 -4.75 0.90 4.59
N THR A 38 -5.24 1.31 3.42
CA THR A 38 -5.85 2.63 3.18
C THR A 38 -7.35 2.66 3.46
N GLY A 39 -7.89 1.60 4.07
CA GLY A 39 -9.31 1.40 4.32
C GLY A 39 -10.09 0.82 3.14
N ALA A 40 -9.48 0.66 1.96
CA ALA A 40 -10.14 0.09 0.79
C ALA A 40 -10.64 -1.34 1.08
N VAL A 41 -11.94 -1.57 0.90
CA VAL A 41 -12.59 -2.86 1.15
C VAL A 41 -12.74 -3.60 -0.16
N THR A 42 -12.01 -4.72 -0.30
CA THR A 42 -11.97 -5.51 -1.52
C THR A 42 -12.72 -6.83 -1.32
N PRO A 43 -13.71 -7.14 -2.17
CA PRO A 43 -14.39 -8.43 -2.15
C PRO A 43 -13.50 -9.53 -2.75
N VAL A 44 -13.46 -10.67 -2.07
CA VAL A 44 -12.72 -11.86 -2.49
C VAL A 44 -13.65 -13.05 -2.50
N ALA A 45 -13.77 -13.69 -3.66
CA ALA A 45 -14.50 -14.93 -3.81
C ALA A 45 -13.66 -16.09 -3.25
N ASN A 46 -14.27 -16.89 -2.37
CA ASN A 46 -13.75 -18.18 -1.93
C ASN A 46 -14.43 -19.26 -2.77
N LEU A 47 -13.61 -20.10 -3.38
CA LEU A 47 -14.00 -21.00 -4.45
C LEU A 47 -13.69 -22.43 -4.05
N GLU A 48 -14.50 -23.35 -4.56
CA GLU A 48 -14.13 -24.75 -4.58
C GLU A 48 -12.78 -24.91 -5.30
N PRO A 49 -11.80 -25.63 -4.72
CA PRO A 49 -10.46 -25.72 -5.27
C PRO A 49 -10.46 -26.23 -6.72
N VAL A 50 -9.87 -25.45 -7.62
CA VAL A 50 -9.80 -25.80 -9.05
C VAL A 50 -8.38 -25.66 -9.59
N LEU A 51 -7.96 -26.60 -10.44
CA LEU A 51 -6.67 -26.52 -11.11
C LEU A 51 -6.76 -25.50 -12.25
N LEU A 52 -5.86 -24.52 -12.24
CA LEU A 52 -5.76 -23.50 -13.27
C LEU A 52 -4.30 -23.11 -13.47
N SER A 53 -3.80 -23.32 -14.69
CA SER A 53 -2.42 -23.02 -15.09
C SER A 53 -1.39 -23.62 -14.14
N GLY A 54 -1.54 -24.92 -13.86
CA GLY A 54 -0.61 -25.70 -13.04
C GLY A 54 -0.68 -25.47 -11.53
N THR A 55 -1.61 -24.63 -11.04
CA THR A 55 -1.77 -24.36 -9.60
C THR A 55 -3.21 -24.52 -9.15
N THR A 56 -3.44 -24.85 -7.89
CA THR A 56 -4.80 -24.87 -7.31
C THR A 56 -5.23 -23.48 -6.90
N VAL A 57 -6.30 -22.98 -7.51
CA VAL A 57 -6.93 -21.70 -7.17
C VAL A 57 -8.09 -21.97 -6.21
N LYS A 58 -8.07 -21.28 -5.06
CA LYS A 58 -9.16 -21.29 -4.06
C LYS A 58 -9.79 -19.91 -3.83
N ARG A 59 -9.15 -18.86 -4.34
CA ARG A 59 -9.55 -17.47 -4.13
C ARG A 59 -9.39 -16.67 -5.40
N ALA A 60 -10.34 -15.79 -5.67
CA ALA A 60 -10.31 -14.89 -6.82
C ALA A 60 -10.80 -13.49 -6.46
N SER A 61 -10.23 -12.48 -7.11
CA SER A 61 -10.68 -11.10 -6.95
C SER A 61 -12.05 -10.89 -7.61
N LEU A 62 -12.92 -10.18 -6.90
CA LEU A 62 -14.18 -9.65 -7.43
C LEU A 62 -14.09 -8.16 -7.77
N TYR A 63 -12.90 -7.55 -7.64
CA TYR A 63 -12.63 -6.13 -7.85
C TYR A 63 -13.36 -5.17 -6.90
N ASN A 64 -14.69 -5.02 -7.05
CA ASN A 64 -15.51 -4.05 -6.32
C ASN A 64 -17.00 -4.43 -6.35
N GLU A 65 -17.86 -3.61 -5.75
CA GLU A 65 -19.31 -3.83 -5.74
C GLU A 65 -19.91 -3.86 -7.15
N ASP A 66 -19.50 -2.94 -8.02
CA ASP A 66 -20.06 -2.82 -9.37
C ASP A 66 -19.85 -4.11 -10.18
N ALA A 67 -18.69 -4.74 -10.04
CA ALA A 67 -18.39 -6.02 -10.67
C ALA A 67 -19.26 -7.17 -10.12
N ILE A 68 -19.55 -7.19 -8.81
CA ILE A 68 -20.48 -8.16 -8.21
C ILE A 68 -21.88 -7.99 -8.79
N LEU A 69 -22.36 -6.75 -8.89
CA LEU A 69 -23.68 -6.42 -9.44
C LEU A 69 -23.77 -6.76 -10.93
N ALA A 70 -22.75 -6.42 -11.70
CA ALA A 70 -22.68 -6.71 -13.14
C ALA A 70 -22.68 -8.22 -13.43
N LEU A 71 -22.01 -9.01 -12.60
CA LEU A 71 -22.01 -10.48 -12.70
C LEU A 71 -23.33 -11.11 -12.21
N ASP A 72 -24.15 -10.37 -11.47
CA ASP A 72 -25.36 -10.86 -10.79
C ASP A 72 -25.05 -12.10 -9.93
N LEU A 73 -23.99 -12.01 -9.12
CA LEU A 73 -23.41 -13.14 -8.41
C LEU A 73 -24.31 -13.66 -7.27
N HIS A 74 -24.46 -14.98 -7.17
CA HIS A 74 -25.17 -15.67 -6.08
C HIS A 74 -24.28 -16.74 -5.43
N ILE A 75 -24.43 -16.96 -4.12
CA ILE A 75 -23.64 -17.98 -3.42
C ILE A 75 -24.02 -19.37 -3.90
N GLY A 76 -23.03 -20.14 -4.37
CA GLY A 76 -23.21 -21.44 -5.01
C GLY A 76 -23.18 -21.41 -6.53
N ASP A 77 -23.10 -20.23 -7.16
CA ASP A 77 -22.94 -20.09 -8.61
C ASP A 77 -21.71 -20.85 -9.14
N ARG A 78 -21.81 -21.36 -10.37
CA ARG A 78 -20.64 -21.80 -11.14
C ARG A 78 -20.03 -20.60 -11.84
N VAL A 79 -18.78 -20.29 -11.53
CA VAL A 79 -18.08 -19.09 -11.98
C VAL A 79 -16.87 -19.43 -12.84
N TYR A 80 -16.65 -18.64 -13.88
CA TYR A 80 -15.47 -18.73 -14.73
C TYR A 80 -14.32 -17.93 -14.11
N VAL A 81 -13.24 -18.62 -13.80
CA VAL A 81 -12.04 -18.05 -13.18
C VAL A 81 -10.91 -18.06 -14.18
N GLU A 82 -10.23 -16.92 -14.29
CA GLU A 82 -9.10 -16.70 -15.18
C GLU A 82 -7.95 -16.09 -14.39
N LYS A 83 -6.70 -16.39 -14.74
CA LYS A 83 -5.53 -15.70 -14.18
C LYS A 83 -5.05 -14.59 -15.11
N GLY A 84 -5.18 -13.35 -14.66
CA GLY A 84 -4.57 -12.21 -15.35
C GLY A 84 -3.06 -12.34 -15.37
N GLY A 85 -2.48 -12.55 -16.55
CA GLY A 85 -1.03 -12.73 -16.71
C GLY A 85 -0.45 -13.88 -15.87
N GLU A 86 -1.23 -14.94 -15.65
CA GLU A 86 -0.88 -16.17 -14.90
C GLU A 86 -0.67 -16.00 -13.38
N ILE A 87 -0.91 -14.80 -12.82
CA ILE A 87 -0.65 -14.51 -11.40
C ILE A 87 -1.93 -14.33 -10.60
N ILE A 88 -2.78 -13.36 -10.94
CA ILE A 88 -3.92 -12.96 -10.08
C ILE A 88 -5.22 -13.58 -10.63
N PRO A 89 -5.87 -14.51 -9.90
CA PRO A 89 -7.16 -15.06 -10.30
C PRO A 89 -8.27 -14.02 -10.16
N LYS A 90 -9.15 -13.95 -11.16
CA LYS A 90 -10.32 -13.07 -11.21
C LYS A 90 -11.54 -13.85 -11.71
N ILE A 91 -12.72 -13.49 -11.25
CA ILE A 91 -13.97 -14.00 -11.83
C ILE A 91 -14.28 -13.19 -13.09
N THR A 92 -14.55 -13.88 -14.19
CA THR A 92 -14.82 -13.28 -15.51
C THR A 92 -16.26 -13.44 -15.97
N GLY A 93 -17.01 -14.34 -15.35
CA GLY A 93 -18.39 -14.62 -15.72
C GLY A 93 -19.03 -15.65 -14.80
N VAL A 94 -20.35 -15.78 -14.95
CA VAL A 94 -21.15 -16.79 -14.26
C VAL A 94 -21.83 -17.66 -15.32
N ASP A 95 -21.80 -18.98 -15.12
CA ASP A 95 -22.60 -19.91 -15.89
C ASP A 95 -24.04 -19.86 -15.38
N LYS A 96 -24.84 -19.01 -16.02
CA LYS A 96 -26.24 -18.77 -15.64
C LYS A 96 -27.16 -19.94 -15.99
N GLU A 97 -26.77 -20.82 -16.91
CA GLU A 97 -27.57 -21.97 -17.32
C GLU A 97 -27.47 -23.11 -16.30
N ALA A 98 -26.32 -23.24 -15.64
CA ALA A 98 -26.11 -24.17 -14.53
C ALA A 98 -26.82 -23.74 -13.22
N ARG A 99 -27.66 -22.70 -13.24
CA ARG A 99 -28.32 -22.17 -12.05
C ARG A 99 -29.50 -23.03 -11.59
N PHE A 100 -29.24 -23.97 -10.68
CA PHE A 100 -30.27 -24.78 -10.05
C PHE A 100 -30.17 -24.75 -8.52
N LEU A 101 -31.22 -24.26 -7.83
CA LEU A 101 -31.32 -24.13 -6.36
C LEU A 101 -30.13 -23.42 -5.70
N ILE A 102 -29.92 -22.14 -6.00
CA ILE A 102 -28.75 -21.38 -5.56
C ILE A 102 -29.09 -20.50 -4.34
N GLY A 103 -28.10 -20.27 -3.49
CA GLY A 103 -28.21 -19.46 -2.29
C GLY A 103 -28.37 -17.96 -2.57
N ASP A 104 -28.23 -17.18 -1.50
CA ASP A 104 -28.54 -15.75 -1.53
C ASP A 104 -27.68 -14.96 -2.53
N LYS A 105 -28.28 -13.90 -3.09
CA LYS A 105 -27.59 -12.92 -3.91
C LYS A 105 -26.47 -12.28 -3.11
N VAL A 106 -25.27 -12.20 -3.69
CA VAL A 106 -24.13 -11.54 -3.06
C VAL A 106 -24.38 -10.04 -3.03
N ARG A 107 -24.38 -9.49 -1.82
CA ARG A 107 -24.46 -8.05 -1.57
C ARG A 107 -23.18 -7.56 -0.93
N PHE A 108 -22.75 -6.35 -1.29
CA PHE A 108 -21.62 -5.71 -0.66
C PHE A 108 -21.92 -5.41 0.81
N VAL A 109 -20.92 -5.55 1.68
CA VAL A 109 -21.08 -5.25 3.10
C VAL A 109 -21.21 -3.75 3.32
N THR A 110 -22.12 -3.33 4.21
CA THR A 110 -22.30 -1.90 4.53
C THR A 110 -21.44 -1.45 5.71
N ARG A 111 -20.84 -2.40 6.44
CA ARG A 111 -19.98 -2.16 7.60
C ARG A 111 -18.65 -2.88 7.42
N CYS A 112 -17.59 -2.28 7.94
CA CYS A 112 -16.26 -2.86 7.97
C CYS A 112 -16.29 -4.21 8.70
N PRO A 113 -15.80 -5.31 8.09
CA PRO A 113 -15.79 -6.62 8.73
C PRO A 113 -14.86 -6.69 9.95
N ASP A 114 -13.83 -5.83 10.02
CA ASP A 114 -12.83 -5.84 11.09
C ASP A 114 -13.17 -4.91 12.27
N CYS A 115 -13.80 -3.76 12.03
CA CYS A 115 -14.06 -2.76 13.08
C CYS A 115 -15.51 -2.28 13.18
N GLY A 116 -16.43 -2.81 12.35
CA GLY A 116 -17.87 -2.50 12.39
C GLY A 116 -18.27 -1.09 11.95
N THR A 117 -17.31 -0.22 11.64
CA THR A 117 -17.56 1.16 11.17
C THR A 117 -18.32 1.13 9.83
N PRO A 118 -19.38 1.95 9.64
CA PRO A 118 -20.05 2.09 8.34
C PRO A 118 -19.07 2.42 7.22
N LEU A 119 -19.18 1.71 6.10
CA LEU A 119 -18.35 1.97 4.94
C LEU A 119 -18.85 3.19 4.18
N VAL A 120 -17.92 3.92 3.58
CA VAL A 120 -18.19 5.10 2.75
C VAL A 120 -17.70 4.81 1.35
N ARG A 121 -18.52 5.16 0.35
CA ARG A 121 -18.16 5.14 -1.07
C ARG A 121 -18.30 6.56 -1.60
N ASN A 122 -17.20 7.14 -2.07
CA ASN A 122 -17.22 8.48 -2.68
C ASN A 122 -17.92 8.41 -4.04
N GLU A 123 -18.62 9.48 -4.43
CA GLU A 123 -19.43 9.51 -5.67
C GLU A 123 -18.62 9.16 -6.93
N ASP A 124 -17.35 9.56 -6.97
CA ASP A 124 -16.43 9.32 -8.09
C ASP A 124 -15.62 8.02 -8.00
N GLU A 125 -15.81 7.21 -6.95
CA GLU A 125 -15.00 6.01 -6.69
C GLU A 125 -15.84 4.73 -6.68
N ALA A 126 -15.35 3.68 -7.33
CA ALA A 126 -15.98 2.36 -7.33
C ALA A 126 -15.71 1.55 -6.04
N VAL A 127 -14.80 2.03 -5.20
CA VAL A 127 -14.27 1.30 -4.03
C VAL A 127 -14.93 1.82 -2.75
N HIS A 128 -15.32 0.92 -1.87
CA HIS A 128 -15.74 1.26 -0.51
C HIS A 128 -14.54 1.40 0.40
N TYR A 129 -14.60 2.36 1.32
CA TYR A 129 -13.55 2.62 2.30
C TYR A 129 -14.10 2.50 3.71
N CYS A 130 -13.30 1.91 4.60
CA CYS A 130 -13.46 2.04 6.04
C CYS A 130 -12.86 3.38 6.48
N PRO A 131 -13.67 4.36 6.96
CA PRO A 131 -13.17 5.69 7.31
C PRO A 131 -12.42 5.70 8.67
N ASN A 132 -12.48 4.61 9.44
CA ASN A 132 -11.81 4.49 10.73
C ASN A 132 -10.30 4.23 10.55
N ASN A 133 -9.58 5.26 10.17
CA ASN A 133 -8.13 5.24 9.98
C ASN A 133 -7.37 4.97 11.29
N GLU A 134 -7.85 5.47 12.43
CA GLU A 134 -7.13 5.41 13.70
C GLU A 134 -7.24 4.06 14.41
N ASN A 135 -8.41 3.42 14.37
CA ASN A 135 -8.70 2.26 15.24
C ASN A 135 -8.99 0.96 14.47
N CYS A 136 -8.99 0.97 13.13
CA CYS A 136 -9.21 -0.24 12.35
C CYS A 136 -7.94 -1.12 12.34
N PRO A 137 -7.95 -2.34 12.93
CA PRO A 137 -6.76 -3.19 13.04
C PRO A 137 -6.03 -3.46 11.70
N PRO A 138 -6.70 -3.85 10.60
CA PRO A 138 -6.01 -4.08 9.33
C PRO A 138 -5.40 -2.79 8.73
N GLN A 139 -5.96 -1.61 9.02
CA GLN A 139 -5.36 -0.36 8.58
C GLN A 139 -4.09 -0.05 9.39
N ILE A 140 -4.13 -0.26 10.70
CA ILE A 140 -2.97 -0.08 11.59
C ILE A 140 -1.84 -1.05 11.20
N LYS A 141 -2.13 -2.36 11.18
CA LYS A 141 -1.18 -3.40 10.79
C LYS A 141 -0.62 -3.14 9.39
N GLY A 142 -1.48 -2.78 8.43
CA GLY A 142 -1.07 -2.44 7.07
C GLY A 142 -0.18 -1.20 6.98
N ARG A 143 -0.35 -0.18 7.85
CA ARG A 143 0.53 0.99 7.88
C ARG A 143 1.92 0.62 8.40
N ILE A 144 1.98 -0.21 9.43
CA ILE A 144 3.24 -0.75 9.96
C ILE A 144 3.92 -1.62 8.90
N GLU A 145 3.17 -2.49 8.21
CA GLU A 145 3.69 -3.30 7.09
C GLU A 145 4.31 -2.45 6.00
N HIS A 146 3.66 -1.34 5.62
CA HIS A 146 4.22 -0.39 4.66
C HIS A 146 5.53 0.22 5.18
N PHE A 147 5.51 0.71 6.42
CA PHE A 147 6.63 1.37 7.06
C PHE A 147 7.89 0.49 7.06
N VAL A 148 7.75 -0.81 7.32
CA VAL A 148 8.88 -1.74 7.40
C VAL A 148 9.39 -2.26 6.06
N THR A 149 8.68 -1.99 4.95
CA THR A 149 9.08 -2.51 3.64
C THR A 149 10.50 -2.09 3.24
N ARG A 150 11.11 -2.89 2.35
CA ARG A 150 12.46 -2.65 1.82
C ARG A 150 12.68 -1.26 1.24
N LYS A 151 11.64 -0.67 0.64
CA LYS A 151 11.69 0.68 0.04
C LYS A 151 11.46 1.81 1.06
N ALA A 152 10.76 1.51 2.14
CA ALA A 152 10.55 2.41 3.27
C ALA A 152 11.70 2.26 4.28
N MET A 153 11.45 1.81 5.51
CA MET A 153 12.47 1.74 6.57
C MET A 153 13.34 0.48 6.53
N ASN A 154 12.99 -0.52 5.71
CA ASN A 154 13.76 -1.76 5.54
C ASN A 154 14.06 -2.46 6.88
N ILE A 155 13.00 -2.68 7.67
CA ILE A 155 13.05 -3.40 8.95
C ILE A 155 12.70 -4.86 8.67
N THR A 156 13.45 -5.80 9.25
CA THR A 156 13.36 -7.24 8.94
C THR A 156 12.20 -7.90 9.68
N MET A 157 10.96 -7.50 9.36
CA MET A 157 9.74 -8.10 9.92
C MET A 157 8.66 -8.31 8.87
N GLY A 158 7.84 -9.35 9.05
CA GLY A 158 6.72 -9.68 8.16
C GLY A 158 5.34 -9.45 8.79
N PRO A 159 4.26 -9.60 8.01
CA PRO A 159 2.87 -9.42 8.47
C PRO A 159 2.52 -10.24 9.72
N GLU A 160 3.02 -11.48 9.84
CA GLU A 160 2.76 -12.35 10.99
C GLU A 160 3.34 -11.77 12.29
N THR A 161 4.57 -11.26 12.24
CA THR A 161 5.23 -10.60 13.38
C THR A 161 4.49 -9.33 13.78
N ILE A 162 4.09 -8.51 12.81
CA ILE A 162 3.33 -7.28 13.07
C ILE A 162 1.99 -7.62 13.74
N GLY A 163 1.31 -8.64 13.23
CA GLY A 163 0.08 -9.17 13.83
C GLY A 163 0.29 -9.58 15.28
N LEU A 164 1.33 -10.39 15.56
CA LEU A 164 1.64 -10.85 16.91
C LEU A 164 1.94 -9.70 17.89
N LEU A 165 2.79 -8.76 17.50
CA LEU A 165 3.15 -7.61 18.35
C LEU A 165 1.94 -6.72 18.63
N TYR A 166 1.11 -6.49 17.62
CA TYR A 166 -0.13 -5.72 17.77
C TYR A 166 -1.13 -6.43 18.68
N ASP A 167 -1.35 -7.74 18.48
CA ASP A 167 -2.32 -8.53 19.25
C ASP A 167 -1.90 -8.69 20.72
N LYS A 168 -0.59 -8.64 21.00
CA LYS A 168 -0.02 -8.58 22.36
C LYS A 168 -0.01 -7.18 22.96
N GLY A 169 -0.43 -6.16 22.21
CA GLY A 169 -0.47 -4.77 22.66
C GLY A 169 0.90 -4.11 22.80
N LEU A 170 1.96 -4.70 22.23
CA LEU A 170 3.32 -4.17 22.27
C LEU A 170 3.51 -3.01 21.29
N ILE A 171 2.73 -2.98 20.20
CA ILE A 171 2.75 -1.89 19.22
C ILE A 171 1.33 -1.48 18.83
N ARG A 172 1.14 -0.18 18.61
CA ARG A 172 -0.09 0.45 18.11
C ARG A 172 0.17 1.29 16.86
N ASP A 173 1.41 1.73 16.67
CA ASP A 173 1.89 2.30 15.41
C ASP A 173 3.36 1.91 15.17
N ALA A 174 3.95 2.42 14.09
CA ALA A 174 5.32 2.09 13.73
C ALA A 174 6.38 2.78 14.60
N ALA A 175 6.03 3.82 15.37
CA ALA A 175 6.95 4.48 16.27
C ALA A 175 7.19 3.63 17.53
N ASP A 176 6.21 2.83 17.97
CA ASP A 176 6.38 1.89 19.09
C ASP A 176 7.47 0.85 18.81
N LEU A 177 7.76 0.55 17.54
CA LEU A 177 8.85 -0.36 17.16
C LEU A 177 10.19 0.08 17.76
N TYR A 178 10.44 1.39 17.87
CA TYR A 178 11.68 1.94 18.39
C TYR A 178 11.75 1.96 19.92
N ALA A 179 10.67 1.58 20.60
CA ALA A 179 10.61 1.41 22.04
C ALA A 179 10.71 -0.06 22.49
N LEU A 180 10.60 -1.02 21.55
CA LEU A 180 10.69 -2.45 21.84
C LEU A 180 12.03 -2.81 22.48
N GLN A 181 11.98 -3.60 23.55
CA GLN A 181 13.14 -4.16 24.23
C GLN A 181 13.29 -5.64 23.88
N PHE A 182 14.47 -6.19 24.21
CA PHE A 182 14.76 -7.60 23.96
C PHE A 182 13.78 -8.52 24.71
N GLU A 183 13.45 -8.18 25.95
CA GLU A 183 12.55 -8.90 26.84
C GLU A 183 11.12 -8.98 26.28
N ASP A 184 10.66 -7.93 25.60
CA ASP A 184 9.36 -7.90 24.94
C ASP A 184 9.26 -8.94 23.82
N LEU A 185 10.38 -9.24 23.17
CA LEU A 185 10.45 -10.16 22.03
C LEU A 185 10.69 -11.60 22.46
N VAL A 186 11.63 -11.86 23.39
CA VAL A 186 11.93 -13.24 23.82
C VAL A 186 10.82 -13.88 24.65
N SER A 187 9.92 -13.08 25.21
CA SER A 187 8.72 -13.58 25.91
C SER A 187 7.63 -14.10 24.95
N LEU A 188 7.78 -13.86 23.64
CA LEU A 188 6.82 -14.30 22.62
C LEU A 188 7.06 -15.75 22.20
N GLU A 189 5.96 -16.44 21.88
CA GLU A 189 6.03 -17.80 21.37
C GLU A 189 6.77 -17.82 20.01
N ARG A 190 7.66 -18.80 19.82
CA ARG A 190 8.49 -18.97 18.61
C ARG A 190 9.54 -17.88 18.37
N TRP A 191 9.85 -17.06 19.37
CA TRP A 191 10.98 -16.12 19.34
C TRP A 191 12.20 -16.70 20.06
N ALA A 192 13.35 -16.67 19.37
CA ALA A 192 14.65 -16.98 19.94
C ALA A 192 15.50 -15.71 20.05
N GLU A 193 16.56 -15.79 20.87
CA GLU A 193 17.49 -14.67 21.09
C GLU A 193 18.03 -14.09 19.77
N THR A 194 18.41 -14.96 18.83
CA THR A 194 18.94 -14.53 17.52
C THR A 194 17.90 -13.75 16.71
N SER A 195 16.65 -14.21 16.67
CA SER A 195 15.58 -13.49 15.95
C SER A 195 15.25 -12.15 16.60
N ALA A 196 15.23 -12.09 17.93
CA ALA A 196 15.00 -10.86 18.68
C ALA A 196 16.10 -9.83 18.38
N ASN A 197 17.37 -10.23 18.50
CA ASN A 197 18.52 -9.38 18.20
C ASN A 197 18.54 -8.92 16.73
N ASN A 198 18.20 -9.80 15.79
CA ASN A 198 18.13 -9.43 14.36
C ASN A 198 17.05 -8.36 14.09
N LEU A 199 15.88 -8.48 14.73
CA LEU A 199 14.82 -7.47 14.60
C LEU A 199 15.29 -6.13 15.18
N LEU A 200 15.77 -6.12 16.43
CA LEU A 200 16.25 -4.89 17.09
C LEU A 200 17.39 -4.22 16.33
N ALA A 201 18.35 -5.00 15.83
CA ALA A 201 19.44 -4.47 14.99
C ALA A 201 18.92 -3.86 13.68
N SER A 202 17.88 -4.45 13.07
CA SER A 202 17.27 -3.88 11.87
C SER A 202 16.49 -2.59 12.14
N ILE A 203 15.84 -2.49 13.30
CA ILE A 203 15.16 -1.27 13.78
C ILE A 203 16.19 -0.17 14.01
N GLU A 204 17.29 -0.46 14.71
CA GLU A 204 18.36 0.52 14.96
C GLU A 204 18.99 1.00 13.65
N LYS A 205 19.32 0.07 12.75
CA LYS A 205 19.86 0.40 11.42
C LYS A 205 18.91 1.28 10.60
N SER A 206 17.59 1.13 10.77
CA SER A 206 16.60 1.90 10.03
C SER A 206 16.63 3.40 10.35
N LYS A 207 17.18 3.81 11.50
CA LYS A 207 17.29 5.24 11.87
C LYS A 207 18.20 6.03 10.93
N ALA A 208 19.11 5.35 10.22
CA ALA A 208 20.00 5.94 9.22
C ALA A 208 19.38 5.99 7.80
N VAL A 209 18.11 5.60 7.63
CA VAL A 209 17.43 5.68 6.33
C VAL A 209 17.26 7.16 5.92
N PRO A 210 17.56 7.52 4.65
CA PRO A 210 17.43 8.90 4.17
C PRO A 210 16.01 9.47 4.27
N TYR A 211 15.92 10.79 4.41
CA TYR A 211 14.66 11.50 4.64
C TYR A 211 13.58 11.22 3.60
N GLU A 212 13.90 11.14 2.31
CA GLU A 212 12.92 10.82 1.26
C GLU A 212 12.24 9.46 1.46
N ARG A 213 12.97 8.49 2.02
CA ARG A 213 12.45 7.17 2.34
C ARG A 213 11.68 7.16 3.65
N VAL A 214 12.09 7.96 4.63
CA VAL A 214 11.30 8.20 5.85
C VAL A 214 9.96 8.83 5.49
N LEU A 215 9.95 9.85 4.62
CA LEU A 215 8.73 10.49 4.13
C LEU A 215 7.82 9.52 3.38
N PHE A 216 8.40 8.64 2.55
CA PHE A 216 7.65 7.55 1.94
C PHE A 216 7.07 6.59 3.00
N ALA A 217 7.84 6.26 4.05
CA ALA A 217 7.43 5.36 5.12
C ALA A 217 6.24 5.89 5.94
N LEU A 218 6.09 7.21 6.09
CA LEU A 218 4.95 7.84 6.78
C LEU A 218 3.59 7.45 6.16
N GLY A 219 3.58 7.04 4.88
CA GLY A 219 2.39 6.47 4.25
C GLY A 219 1.28 7.48 3.98
N ILE A 220 1.64 8.74 3.74
CA ILE A 220 0.71 9.81 3.36
C ILE A 220 -0.07 9.40 2.10
N ARG A 221 -1.39 9.63 2.08
CA ARG A 221 -2.24 9.20 0.96
C ARG A 221 -1.80 9.87 -0.34
N PHE A 222 -1.77 9.08 -1.42
CA PHE A 222 -1.26 9.45 -2.75
C PHE A 222 0.23 9.80 -2.85
N VAL A 223 0.98 9.80 -1.74
CA VAL A 223 2.43 10.02 -1.74
C VAL A 223 3.14 8.68 -1.92
N GLY A 224 3.47 8.36 -3.17
CA GLY A 224 4.34 7.24 -3.53
C GLY A 224 5.83 7.56 -3.38
N GLU A 225 6.69 6.59 -3.66
CA GLU A 225 8.16 6.71 -3.57
C GLU A 225 8.70 7.92 -4.34
N THR A 226 8.30 8.09 -5.59
CA THR A 226 8.72 9.22 -6.44
C THR A 226 8.22 10.57 -5.91
N VAL A 227 6.98 10.62 -5.43
CA VAL A 227 6.40 11.85 -4.88
C VAL A 227 7.09 12.23 -3.57
N ALA A 228 7.36 11.26 -2.69
CA ALA A 228 8.11 11.49 -1.46
C ALA A 228 9.52 12.03 -1.75
N GLN A 229 10.21 11.49 -2.75
CA GLN A 229 11.51 12.01 -3.18
C GLN A 229 11.43 13.47 -3.65
N LYS A 230 10.43 13.82 -4.46
CA LYS A 230 10.24 15.19 -4.94
C LYS A 230 9.89 16.16 -3.82
N LEU A 231 9.01 15.75 -2.90
CA LEU A 231 8.67 16.53 -1.72
C LEU A 231 9.89 16.78 -0.83
N ALA A 232 10.67 15.75 -0.52
CA ALA A 232 11.88 15.88 0.29
C ALA A 232 12.93 16.80 -0.38
N LEU A 233 13.04 16.77 -1.71
CA LEU A 233 13.95 17.65 -2.46
C LEU A 233 13.48 19.11 -2.53
N ALA A 234 12.17 19.34 -2.47
CA ALA A 234 11.57 20.68 -2.44
C ALA A 234 11.58 21.28 -1.03
N PHE A 235 11.29 20.46 -0.03
CA PHE A 235 11.22 20.80 1.39
C PHE A 235 12.25 19.96 2.14
N HIS A 236 13.43 20.52 2.37
CA HIS A 236 14.61 19.77 2.88
C HIS A 236 14.50 19.32 4.33
N ASP A 237 13.43 19.72 5.01
CA ASP A 237 13.13 19.46 6.40
C ASP A 237 11.62 19.23 6.55
N ILE A 238 11.25 18.29 7.41
CA ILE A 238 9.84 17.93 7.58
C ILE A 238 8.98 19.05 8.17
N ASP A 239 9.55 19.96 8.97
CA ASP A 239 8.81 21.10 9.52
C ASP A 239 8.53 22.13 8.41
N LEU A 240 9.44 22.29 7.45
CA LEU A 240 9.16 23.07 6.23
C LEU A 240 8.02 22.46 5.42
N LEU A 241 8.01 21.12 5.29
CA LEU A 241 6.94 20.41 4.59
C LEU A 241 5.60 20.54 5.35
N ALA A 242 5.62 20.44 6.68
CA ALA A 242 4.44 20.55 7.53
C ALA A 242 3.84 21.97 7.51
N ALA A 243 4.68 23.00 7.41
CA ALA A 243 4.27 24.39 7.33
C ALA A 243 3.84 24.81 5.91
N ALA A 244 4.11 24.00 4.88
CA ALA A 244 3.82 24.34 3.50
C ALA A 244 2.31 24.50 3.25
N THR A 245 1.96 25.55 2.51
CA THR A 245 0.60 25.78 2.01
C THR A 245 0.29 24.85 0.84
N VAL A 246 -1.00 24.64 0.54
CA VAL A 246 -1.43 23.83 -0.62
C VAL A 246 -0.85 24.41 -1.91
N GLU A 247 -0.84 25.74 -2.03
CA GLU A 247 -0.29 26.46 -3.18
C GLU A 247 1.21 26.17 -3.35
N GLN A 248 2.00 26.24 -2.27
CA GLN A 248 3.43 25.92 -2.31
C GLN A 248 3.69 24.45 -2.68
N LEU A 249 2.88 23.53 -2.17
CA LEU A 249 2.98 22.10 -2.50
C LEU A 249 2.71 21.86 -3.99
N THR A 250 1.73 22.55 -4.58
CA THR A 250 1.39 22.41 -6.01
C THR A 250 2.43 22.97 -6.98
N LEU A 251 3.37 23.80 -6.51
CA LEU A 251 4.48 24.28 -7.32
C LEU A 251 5.54 23.21 -7.58
N VAL A 252 5.52 22.12 -6.79
CA VAL A 252 6.43 21.00 -6.98
C VAL A 252 5.96 20.14 -8.16
N GLU A 253 6.88 19.81 -9.06
CA GLU A 253 6.58 19.02 -10.25
C GLU A 253 5.89 17.68 -9.89
N GLU A 254 4.83 17.33 -10.63
CA GLU A 254 3.97 16.14 -10.41
C GLU A 254 3.11 16.16 -9.13
N ILE A 255 3.07 17.27 -8.40
CA ILE A 255 2.20 17.41 -7.23
C ILE A 255 0.96 18.22 -7.60
N GLY A 256 -0.16 17.51 -7.81
CA GLY A 256 -1.47 18.13 -8.01
C GLY A 256 -2.23 18.36 -6.69
N ASP A 257 -3.37 19.06 -6.78
CA ASP A 257 -4.17 19.46 -5.62
C ASP A 257 -4.57 18.32 -4.68
N ARG A 258 -4.80 17.10 -5.21
CA ARG A 258 -5.16 15.93 -4.39
C ARG A 258 -4.01 15.50 -3.48
N ILE A 259 -2.79 15.53 -3.98
CA ILE A 259 -1.58 15.17 -3.22
C ILE A 259 -1.29 16.28 -2.22
N ALA A 260 -1.31 17.54 -2.66
CA ALA A 260 -1.07 18.69 -1.79
C ALA A 260 -2.03 18.73 -0.59
N ARG A 261 -3.34 18.54 -0.83
CA ARG A 261 -4.34 18.41 0.25
C ARG A 261 -4.06 17.23 1.16
N SER A 262 -3.72 16.06 0.62
CA SER A 262 -3.44 14.88 1.45
C SER A 262 -2.21 15.06 2.35
N VAL A 263 -1.18 15.79 1.89
CA VAL A 263 -0.02 16.16 2.70
C VAL A 263 -0.45 17.15 3.79
N LYS A 264 -1.23 18.17 3.45
CA LYS A 264 -1.73 19.16 4.40
C LYS A 264 -2.58 18.53 5.50
N ASP A 265 -3.58 17.73 5.11
CA ASP A 265 -4.48 17.01 6.02
C ASP A 265 -3.70 16.08 6.96
N PHE A 266 -2.61 15.46 6.49
CA PHE A 266 -1.75 14.61 7.31
C PHE A 266 -1.09 15.39 8.44
N PHE A 267 -0.49 16.55 8.16
CA PHE A 267 0.19 17.34 9.21
C PHE A 267 -0.77 18.13 10.10
N GLU A 268 -2.00 18.40 9.64
CA GLU A 268 -3.05 19.01 10.45
C GLU A 268 -3.71 18.00 11.41
N ASN A 269 -3.60 16.70 11.15
CA ASN A 269 -4.08 15.67 12.08
C ASN A 269 -3.13 15.57 13.30
N PRO A 270 -3.62 15.80 14.54
CA PRO A 270 -2.79 15.77 15.74
C PRO A 270 -2.11 14.42 16.00
N GLY A 271 -2.78 13.31 15.68
CA GLY A 271 -2.22 11.96 15.84
C GLY A 271 -1.08 11.69 14.85
N CYS A 272 -1.19 12.18 13.61
CA CYS A 272 -0.10 12.11 12.64
C CYS A 272 1.09 13.01 13.03
N ALA A 273 0.82 14.21 13.57
CA ALA A 273 1.86 15.09 14.08
C ALA A 273 2.61 14.46 15.28
N ASP A 274 1.88 13.85 16.23
CA ASP A 274 2.48 13.12 17.35
C ASP A 274 3.32 11.93 16.88
N PHE A 275 2.82 11.16 15.92
CA PHE A 275 3.55 10.06 15.31
C PHE A 275 4.89 10.49 14.71
N VAL A 276 4.91 11.59 13.96
CA VAL A 276 6.16 12.17 13.42
C VAL A 276 7.11 12.61 14.53
N ASN A 277 6.59 13.26 15.58
CA ASN A 277 7.39 13.72 16.71
C ASN A 277 8.01 12.55 17.50
N ARG A 278 7.26 11.47 17.73
CA ARG A 278 7.77 10.24 18.37
C ARG A 278 8.89 9.62 17.55
N LEU A 279 8.70 9.48 16.23
CA LEU A 279 9.76 8.99 15.35
C LEU A 279 11.01 9.88 15.40
N ARG A 280 10.83 11.20 15.41
CA ARG A 280 11.94 12.16 15.52
C ARG A 280 12.69 11.99 16.83
N ALA A 281 11.98 11.81 17.94
CA ALA A 281 12.58 11.56 19.25
C ALA A 281 13.41 10.26 19.29
N HIS A 282 13.07 9.27 18.47
CA HIS A 282 13.85 8.04 18.29
C HIS A 282 15.05 8.18 17.33
N GLY A 283 15.28 9.37 16.75
CA GLY A 283 16.47 9.69 15.95
C GLY A 283 16.36 9.38 14.46
N LEU A 284 15.15 9.28 13.91
CA LEU A 284 14.96 9.13 12.47
C LEU A 284 15.32 10.42 11.71
N GLN A 285 15.81 10.26 10.48
CA GLN A 285 16.21 11.38 9.63
C GLN A 285 14.98 12.09 9.03
N PHE A 286 14.76 13.33 9.44
CA PHE A 286 13.68 14.19 8.94
C PHE A 286 14.18 15.39 8.13
N GLN A 287 15.46 15.35 7.76
CA GLN A 287 16.16 16.36 6.98
C GLN A 287 17.03 15.69 5.92
N LEU A 288 17.19 16.34 4.78
CA LEU A 288 18.22 15.93 3.82
C LEU A 288 19.61 16.12 4.43
N SER A 289 20.53 15.20 4.12
CA SER A 289 21.90 15.29 4.63
C SER A 289 22.63 16.51 4.07
N GLU A 290 23.64 17.00 4.81
CA GLU A 290 24.46 18.13 4.36
C GLU A 290 25.14 17.83 3.02
N GLU A 291 25.56 16.59 2.77
CA GLU A 291 26.15 16.19 1.49
C GLU A 291 25.13 16.25 0.34
N ALA A 292 23.88 15.83 0.60
CA ALA A 292 22.81 15.90 -0.38
C ALA A 292 22.45 17.36 -0.72
N LEU A 293 22.52 18.26 0.27
CA LEU A 293 22.33 19.70 0.08
C LEU A 293 23.51 20.34 -0.65
N ALA A 294 24.75 20.01 -0.26
CA ALA A 294 25.98 20.55 -0.85
C ALA A 294 26.23 20.09 -2.30
N ALA A 295 25.71 18.91 -2.67
CA ALA A 295 25.75 18.43 -4.05
C ALA A 295 24.80 19.24 -4.98
N ARG A 296 23.90 20.06 -4.43
CA ARG A 296 23.02 20.91 -5.24
C ARG A 296 23.79 22.14 -5.70
N THR A 297 23.62 22.47 -6.97
CA THR A 297 24.17 23.70 -7.55
C THR A 297 23.09 24.41 -8.33
N ASP A 298 23.09 25.73 -8.25
CA ASP A 298 22.26 26.65 -9.03
C ASP A 298 22.91 27.00 -10.38
N LYS A 299 23.99 26.30 -10.77
CA LYS A 299 24.75 26.54 -12.01
C LYS A 299 23.89 26.54 -13.28
N LEU A 300 22.72 25.90 -13.24
CA LEU A 300 21.78 25.81 -14.36
C LEU A 300 20.55 26.73 -14.19
N ALA A 301 20.45 27.50 -13.12
CA ALA A 301 19.33 28.40 -12.88
C ALA A 301 19.29 29.51 -13.94
N GLY A 302 18.13 29.70 -14.58
CA GLY A 302 17.94 30.69 -15.65
C GLY A 302 18.55 30.30 -17.01
N LEU A 303 19.24 29.16 -17.10
CA LEU A 303 19.73 28.64 -18.38
C LEU A 303 18.63 27.84 -19.08
N THR A 304 18.35 28.19 -20.33
CA THR A 304 17.56 27.32 -21.21
C THR A 304 18.51 26.29 -21.82
N VAL A 305 18.56 25.10 -21.21
CA VAL A 305 19.43 24.02 -21.68
C VAL A 305 18.72 23.26 -22.81
N VAL A 306 19.14 23.52 -24.04
CA VAL A 306 18.73 22.72 -25.19
C VAL A 306 19.61 21.48 -25.24
N ILE A 307 19.01 20.34 -24.91
CA ILE A 307 19.68 19.04 -25.06
C ILE A 307 19.57 18.66 -26.54
N SER A 308 20.61 18.97 -27.32
CA SER A 308 20.76 18.53 -28.71
C SER A 308 21.72 17.35 -28.80
N GLY A 309 21.19 16.16 -29.07
CA GLY A 309 21.97 14.93 -29.23
C GLY A 309 21.17 13.67 -28.87
N THR A 310 21.71 12.50 -29.20
CA THR A 310 21.16 11.20 -28.78
C THR A 310 21.87 10.72 -27.53
N PHE A 311 21.13 10.51 -26.44
CA PHE A 311 21.66 9.82 -25.26
C PHE A 311 21.97 8.36 -25.60
N GLU A 312 23.16 7.89 -25.24
CA GLU A 312 23.55 6.49 -25.42
C GLU A 312 23.00 5.57 -24.34
#